data_AF-A0A2E9WJJ1-F1
#
_entry.id   AF-A0A2E9WJJ1-F1
#
_cell.length_a   1.000
_cell.length_b   1.000
_cell.length_c   1.000
_cell.angle_alpha   90.00
_cell.angle_beta   90.00
_cell.angle_gamma   90.00
#
_symmetry.space_group_name_H-M   'P 1'
#
loop_
_entity.id
_entity.type
_entity.pdbx_description
1 polymer ?
#
loop_
_entity_poly.entity_id
_entity_poly.type
_entity_poly.pdbx_seq_one_letter_code
_entity_poly.pdbx_strand_id
1 'polypeptide(L)'
;MLYSSLKDNLKDNSYISGKITNVNNSHFKKVYHLKNYPSYSWRDRIRIRTSSEKGIDFDNINRGKKIHDILYFINNYNDLNKGIEIAESKNIIEKKEKKFYKNFFYNLLQIKNIRKFFSPKYTSFNEVEILSKNGDTYRLDRVVEMGDNLIYVIDYKTGEIRDSYLKQIDNYKKMLSEIYLKEIKGVIIYVDLNQTIEI
;
A
#
# COMPACT_ATOMS: atom_id res chain seq x y z
N MET A 1 -58.75 3.41 7.53
CA MET A 1 -58.55 3.42 8.99
C MET A 1 -57.77 4.65 9.47
N LEU A 2 -56.61 5.01 8.88
CA LEU A 2 -55.87 6.20 9.30
C LEU A 2 -56.60 7.53 8.95
N TYR A 3 -57.13 7.63 7.73
CA TYR A 3 -57.82 8.83 7.25
C TYR A 3 -59.09 9.15 8.04
N SER A 4 -59.86 8.13 8.44
CA SER A 4 -61.09 8.28 9.23
C SER A 4 -60.83 8.82 10.63
N SER A 5 -59.65 8.58 11.21
CA SER A 5 -59.30 9.04 12.56
C SER A 5 -58.70 10.45 12.61
N LEU A 6 -58.29 10.99 11.46
CA LEU A 6 -57.62 12.29 11.35
C LEU A 6 -58.48 13.36 10.66
N LYS A 7 -59.62 12.96 10.09
CA LYS A 7 -60.50 13.82 9.29
C LYS A 7 -61.00 15.04 10.05
N ASP A 8 -61.30 14.90 11.34
CA ASP A 8 -61.84 15.97 12.17
C ASP A 8 -60.78 17.00 12.62
N ASN A 9 -59.49 16.69 12.43
CA ASN A 9 -58.35 17.53 12.83
C ASN A 9 -57.57 18.11 11.63
N LEU A 10 -58.09 17.98 10.41
CA LEU A 10 -57.50 18.58 9.21
C LEU A 10 -58.00 20.03 9.06
N LYS A 11 -57.07 20.98 8.97
CA LYS A 11 -57.34 22.34 8.46
C LYS A 11 -56.56 22.54 7.17
N ASP A 12 -57.24 22.97 6.11
CA ASP A 12 -56.70 23.17 4.76
C ASP A 12 -55.83 22.01 4.24
N ASN A 13 -56.37 20.78 4.32
CA ASN A 13 -55.69 19.56 3.89
C ASN A 13 -54.34 19.28 4.56
N SER A 14 -54.02 19.97 5.65
CA SER A 14 -52.78 19.81 6.40
C SER A 14 -53.06 19.37 7.84
N TYR A 15 -52.32 18.37 8.30
CA TYR A 15 -52.36 17.91 9.67
C TYR A 15 -51.10 18.41 10.39
N ILE A 16 -51.26 19.34 11.31
CA ILE A 16 -50.16 19.90 12.10
C ILE A 16 -50.24 19.28 13.50
N SER A 17 -49.20 18.53 13.86
CA SER A 17 -49.03 17.96 15.19
C SER A 17 -47.81 18.57 15.87
N GLY A 18 -47.98 18.97 17.13
CA GLY A 18 -46.94 19.55 17.98
C GLY A 18 -47.04 21.08 18.12
N LYS A 19 -46.66 21.58 19.30
CA LYS A 19 -46.37 23.00 19.53
C LYS A 19 -44.88 23.13 19.74
N ILE A 20 -44.23 23.97 18.94
CA ILE A 20 -42.84 24.36 19.20
C ILE A 20 -42.87 25.38 20.34
N THR A 21 -42.48 24.95 21.53
CA THR A 21 -42.17 25.86 22.64
C THR A 21 -40.71 26.27 22.53
N ASN A 22 -40.45 27.56 22.34
CA ASN A 22 -39.10 28.11 22.47
C ASN A 22 -38.70 28.03 23.95
N VAL A 23 -38.06 26.94 24.33
CA VAL A 23 -37.31 26.88 25.58
C VAL A 23 -36.06 27.72 25.36
N ASN A 24 -35.97 28.86 26.04
CA ASN A 24 -34.74 29.65 26.15
C ASN A 24 -33.70 28.87 26.97
N ASN A 25 -33.22 27.76 26.42
CA ASN A 25 -31.95 27.19 26.84
C ASN A 25 -30.87 28.02 26.16
N SER A 26 -30.24 28.89 26.94
CA SER A 26 -28.92 29.43 26.62
C SER A 26 -27.95 28.26 26.55
N HIS A 27 -27.95 27.56 25.42
CA HIS A 27 -26.86 26.68 25.06
C HIS A 27 -25.63 27.56 24.89
N PHE A 28 -24.84 27.66 25.96
CA PHE A 28 -23.41 27.90 25.83
C PHE A 28 -22.88 26.80 24.88
N LYS A 29 -22.89 27.08 23.57
CA LYS A 29 -22.12 26.32 22.60
C LYS A 29 -20.69 26.42 23.11
N LYS A 30 -20.18 25.34 23.72
CA LYS A 30 -18.74 25.18 23.91
C LYS A 30 -18.14 25.18 22.50
N VAL A 31 -17.75 26.35 22.04
CA VAL A 31 -16.98 26.50 20.81
C VAL A 31 -15.57 26.08 21.17
N TYR A 32 -15.20 24.88 20.73
CA TYR A 32 -13.84 24.40 20.85
C TYR A 32 -12.99 25.13 19.81
N HIS A 33 -12.32 26.20 20.24
CA HIS A 33 -11.24 26.78 19.46
C HIS A 33 -10.01 25.89 19.62
N LEU A 34 -9.48 25.37 18.52
CA LEU A 34 -8.11 24.88 18.49
C LEU A 34 -7.21 26.06 18.86
N LYS A 35 -6.60 26.01 20.05
CA LYS A 35 -5.70 27.09 20.52
C LYS A 35 -4.53 27.28 19.55
N ASN A 36 -4.06 26.19 18.94
CA ASN A 36 -3.05 26.17 17.89
C ASN A 36 -3.43 25.09 16.87
N TYR A 37 -3.22 25.39 15.59
CA TYR A 37 -3.24 24.40 14.52
C TYR A 37 -1.80 23.91 14.30
N PRO A 38 -1.52 22.60 14.23
CA PRO A 38 -0.18 22.11 13.92
C PRO A 38 0.16 22.35 12.43
N SER A 39 0.30 23.62 12.04
CA SER A 39 0.84 24.02 10.75
C SER A 39 2.37 24.03 10.85
N TYR A 40 2.98 22.94 10.42
CA TYR A 40 4.41 22.91 10.16
C TYR A 40 4.66 23.50 8.77
N SER A 41 5.57 24.46 8.66
CA SER A 41 5.99 24.99 7.37
C SER A 41 6.50 23.83 6.52
N TRP A 42 6.07 23.74 5.26
CA TRP A 42 6.57 22.72 4.34
C TRP A 42 8.10 22.82 4.18
N ARG A 43 8.67 24.02 4.34
CA ARG A 43 10.13 24.25 4.31
C ARG A 43 10.86 23.53 5.45
N ASP A 44 10.21 23.37 6.61
CA ASP A 44 10.81 22.72 7.79
C ASP A 44 10.75 21.19 7.69
N ARG A 45 9.94 20.66 6.76
CA ARG A 45 9.77 19.21 6.51
C ARG A 45 10.45 18.74 5.23
N ILE A 46 10.77 19.63 4.31
CA ILE A 46 11.55 19.31 3.13
C ILE A 46 13.02 19.15 3.55
N ARG A 47 13.38 17.91 3.92
CA ARG A 47 14.78 17.48 3.94
C ARG A 47 15.19 17.15 2.51
N ILE A 48 15.74 18.13 1.81
CA ILE A 48 16.49 17.84 0.59
C ILE A 48 17.80 17.20 1.07
N ARG A 49 18.00 15.92 0.77
CA ARG A 49 19.34 15.33 0.84
C ARG A 49 20.18 16.02 -0.23
N THR A 50 20.88 17.10 0.15
CA THR A 50 21.98 17.64 -0.65
C THR A 50 23.19 16.73 -0.43
N SER A 51 23.40 15.80 -1.37
CA SER A 51 24.43 14.77 -1.29
C SER A 51 25.72 15.23 -1.95
N SER A 52 26.56 15.94 -1.21
CA SER A 52 27.88 16.40 -1.68
C SER A 52 29.04 15.53 -1.21
N GLU A 53 28.80 14.31 -0.72
CA GLU A 53 29.88 13.40 -0.34
C GLU A 53 29.62 11.97 -0.84
N LYS A 54 30.49 11.54 -1.78
CA LYS A 54 30.65 10.20 -2.39
C LYS A 54 29.46 9.62 -3.18
N GLY A 55 29.62 9.64 -4.51
CA GLY A 55 29.33 8.49 -5.41
C GLY A 55 28.00 7.77 -5.24
N ILE A 56 26.89 8.51 -5.11
CA ILE A 56 25.55 7.89 -5.13
C ILE A 56 25.25 7.48 -6.57
N ASP A 57 25.09 6.16 -6.77
CA ASP A 57 24.68 5.59 -8.03
C ASP A 57 23.18 5.82 -8.26
N PHE A 58 22.87 7.00 -8.80
CA PHE A 58 21.49 7.40 -9.12
C PHE A 58 20.85 6.46 -10.13
N ASP A 59 21.63 5.87 -11.03
CA ASP A 59 21.13 4.97 -12.05
C ASP A 59 20.63 3.66 -11.42
N ASN A 60 21.39 3.09 -10.49
CA ASN A 60 20.96 1.90 -9.75
C ASN A 60 19.75 2.17 -8.83
N ILE A 61 19.69 3.33 -8.17
CA ILE A 61 18.53 3.71 -7.35
C ILE A 61 17.28 3.87 -8.22
N ASN A 62 17.40 4.60 -9.32
CA ASN A 62 16.29 4.83 -10.24
C ASN A 62 15.82 3.51 -10.88
N ARG A 63 16.76 2.64 -11.26
CA ARG A 63 16.45 1.30 -11.77
C ARG A 63 15.72 0.46 -10.73
N GLY A 64 16.18 0.45 -9.48
CA GLY A 64 15.49 -0.20 -8.38
C GLY A 64 14.05 0.28 -8.28
N LYS A 65 13.84 1.59 -8.21
CA LYS A 65 12.50 2.18 -8.17
C LYS A 65 11.61 1.74 -9.34
N LYS A 66 12.12 1.78 -10.58
CA LYS A 66 11.39 1.29 -11.76
C LYS A 66 10.98 -0.16 -11.60
N ILE A 67 11.84 -1.01 -11.03
CA ILE A 67 11.53 -2.43 -10.81
C ILE A 67 10.40 -2.61 -9.81
N HIS A 68 10.43 -1.92 -8.66
CA HIS A 68 9.32 -1.95 -7.69
C HIS A 68 8.02 -1.44 -8.33
N ASP A 69 8.07 -0.30 -9.03
CA ASP A 69 6.91 0.30 -9.69
C ASP A 69 6.29 -0.64 -10.74
N ILE A 70 7.10 -1.39 -11.50
CA ILE A 70 6.59 -2.37 -12.47
C ILE A 70 5.99 -3.59 -11.76
N LEU A 71 6.68 -4.13 -10.75
CA LEU A 71 6.22 -5.31 -9.99
C LEU A 71 4.92 -5.03 -9.23
N TYR A 72 4.69 -3.78 -8.83
CA TYR A 72 3.44 -3.33 -8.25
C TYR A 72 2.23 -3.63 -9.16
N PHE A 73 2.36 -3.47 -10.48
CA PHE A 73 1.28 -3.70 -11.43
C PHE A 73 1.11 -5.18 -11.85
N ILE A 74 2.02 -6.06 -11.46
CA ILE A 74 2.03 -7.47 -11.87
C ILE A 74 1.56 -8.32 -10.69
N ASN A 75 0.26 -8.61 -10.58
CA ASN A 75 -0.22 -9.46 -9.48
C ASN A 75 0.19 -10.92 -9.70
N ASN A 76 0.04 -11.41 -10.93
CA ASN A 76 0.45 -12.76 -11.32
C ASN A 76 1.18 -12.75 -12.68
N TYR A 77 1.74 -13.89 -13.08
CA TYR A 77 2.53 -13.99 -14.31
C TYR A 77 1.72 -13.72 -15.60
N ASN A 78 0.39 -13.78 -15.59
CA ASN A 78 -0.44 -13.41 -16.75
C ASN A 78 -0.54 -11.89 -16.91
N ASP A 79 -0.34 -11.12 -15.85
CA ASP A 79 -0.42 -9.67 -15.86
C ASP A 79 0.85 -9.00 -16.41
N LEU A 80 1.89 -9.75 -16.78
CA LEU A 80 3.17 -9.20 -17.20
C LEU A 80 3.04 -8.17 -18.34
N ASN A 81 2.32 -8.51 -19.42
CA ASN A 81 2.17 -7.59 -20.56
C ASN A 81 1.44 -6.32 -20.14
N LYS A 82 0.35 -6.47 -19.37
CA LYS A 82 -0.45 -5.37 -18.85
C LYS A 82 0.38 -4.47 -17.92
N GLY A 83 1.17 -5.05 -17.02
CA GLY A 83 2.02 -4.30 -16.10
C GLY A 83 3.06 -3.46 -16.82
N ILE A 84 3.68 -4.01 -17.88
CA ILE A 84 4.62 -3.27 -18.73
C ILE A 84 3.93 -2.13 -19.49
N GLU A 85 2.73 -2.35 -20.01
CA GLU A 85 1.95 -1.31 -20.70
C GLU A 85 1.55 -0.19 -19.74
N ILE A 86 1.13 -0.52 -18.52
CA ILE A 86 0.81 0.46 -17.48
C ILE A 86 2.07 1.27 -17.13
N ALA A 87 3.22 0.61 -16.94
CA ALA A 87 4.47 1.27 -16.64
C ALA A 87 4.91 2.26 -17.73
N GLU A 88 4.76 1.88 -19.01
CA GLU A 88 5.00 2.79 -20.14
C GLU A 88 4.02 3.97 -20.12
N SER A 89 2.71 3.71 -19.96
CA SER A 89 1.69 4.77 -19.96
C SER A 89 1.83 5.77 -18.81
N LYS A 90 2.38 5.33 -17.66
CA LYS A 90 2.68 6.14 -16.49
C LYS A 90 4.06 6.82 -16.56
N ASN A 91 4.80 6.68 -17.67
CA ASN A 91 6.16 7.19 -17.83
C ASN A 91 7.16 6.68 -16.77
N ILE A 92 6.92 5.48 -16.21
CA ILE A 92 7.89 4.81 -15.33
C ILE A 92 9.06 4.29 -16.17
N ILE A 93 8.76 3.80 -17.37
CA ILE A 93 9.75 3.38 -18.37
C ILE A 93 9.52 4.11 -19.68
N GLU A 94 10.60 4.33 -20.43
CA GLU A 94 10.52 4.86 -21.79
C GLU A 94 10.10 3.77 -22.78
N LYS A 95 9.50 4.18 -23.91
CA LYS A 95 9.15 3.29 -25.03
C LYS A 95 10.34 2.45 -25.52
N LYS A 96 11.56 3.00 -25.53
CA LYS A 96 12.79 2.28 -25.89
C LYS A 96 13.16 1.18 -24.88
N GLU A 97 12.80 1.35 -23.61
CA GLU A 97 13.09 0.41 -22.52
C GLU A 97 12.06 -0.73 -22.44
N LYS A 98 10.88 -0.57 -23.05
CA LYS A 98 9.75 -1.53 -22.99
C LYS A 98 10.17 -2.96 -23.29
N LYS A 99 10.91 -3.17 -24.38
CA LYS A 99 11.36 -4.51 -24.80
C LYS A 99 12.32 -5.12 -23.79
N PHE A 100 13.22 -4.31 -23.23
CA PHE A 100 14.19 -4.74 -22.22
C PHE A 100 13.46 -5.23 -20.96
N TYR A 101 12.61 -4.40 -20.35
CA TYR A 101 11.92 -4.77 -19.12
C TYR A 101 10.95 -5.94 -19.30
N LYS A 102 10.25 -6.01 -20.44
CA LYS A 102 9.38 -7.15 -20.75
C LYS A 102 10.17 -8.46 -20.73
N ASN A 103 11.32 -8.52 -21.40
CA ASN A 103 12.16 -9.72 -21.42
C ASN A 103 12.78 -10.01 -20.05
N PHE A 104 13.24 -8.98 -19.34
CA PHE A 104 13.80 -9.10 -17.99
C PHE A 104 12.79 -9.76 -17.03
N PHE A 105 11.59 -9.21 -16.91
CA PHE A 105 10.56 -9.76 -16.03
C PHE A 105 10.00 -11.10 -16.53
N TYR A 106 9.91 -11.31 -17.85
CA TYR A 106 9.55 -12.62 -18.37
C TYR A 106 10.51 -13.69 -17.86
N ASN A 107 11.82 -13.48 -17.98
CA ASN A 107 12.83 -14.42 -17.50
C ASN A 107 12.78 -14.60 -15.97
N LEU A 108 12.65 -13.49 -15.23
CA LEU A 108 12.53 -13.52 -13.77
C LEU A 108 11.35 -14.40 -13.30
N LEU A 109 10.20 -14.28 -13.98
CA LEU A 109 8.97 -15.02 -13.66
C LEU A 109 8.96 -16.48 -14.15
N GLN A 110 9.98 -16.92 -14.89
CA GLN A 110 10.18 -18.34 -15.22
C GLN A 110 10.97 -19.10 -14.15
N ILE A 111 11.71 -18.40 -13.28
CA ILE A 111 12.50 -19.03 -12.23
C ILE A 111 11.57 -19.71 -11.24
N LYS A 112 11.65 -21.03 -11.09
CA LYS A 112 10.73 -21.85 -10.27
C LYS A 112 10.50 -21.27 -8.86
N ASN A 113 11.57 -20.83 -8.19
CA ASN A 113 11.51 -20.30 -6.84
C ASN A 113 10.83 -18.93 -6.74
N ILE A 114 10.81 -18.15 -7.82
CA ILE A 114 10.13 -16.84 -7.90
C ILE A 114 8.71 -17.04 -8.41
N ARG A 115 8.54 -17.85 -9.46
CA ARG A 115 7.29 -18.11 -10.16
C ARG A 115 6.16 -18.52 -9.22
N LYS A 116 6.46 -19.30 -8.16
CA LYS A 116 5.46 -19.71 -7.16
C LYS A 116 4.73 -18.52 -6.51
N PHE A 117 5.41 -17.38 -6.33
CA PHE A 117 4.86 -16.16 -5.72
C PHE A 117 4.02 -15.30 -6.67
N PHE A 118 4.05 -15.61 -7.97
CA PHE A 118 3.27 -14.93 -9.00
C PHE A 118 2.21 -15.87 -9.62
N SER A 119 1.87 -16.95 -8.93
CA SER A 119 0.85 -17.88 -9.38
C SER A 119 -0.55 -17.24 -9.23
N PRO A 120 -1.41 -17.29 -10.27
CA PRO A 120 -2.78 -16.79 -10.19
C PRO A 120 -3.67 -17.63 -9.24
N LYS A 121 -3.17 -18.76 -8.76
CA LYS A 121 -3.83 -19.57 -7.72
C LYS A 121 -3.87 -18.87 -6.36
N TYR A 122 -2.92 -17.97 -6.10
CA TYR A 122 -2.73 -17.33 -4.80
C TYR A 122 -3.10 -15.86 -4.85
N THR A 123 -3.53 -15.34 -3.71
CA THR A 123 -3.82 -13.91 -3.55
C THR A 123 -2.52 -13.19 -3.21
N SER A 124 -2.22 -12.12 -3.94
CA SER A 124 -1.06 -11.27 -3.67
C SER A 124 -1.48 -9.82 -3.48
N PHE A 125 -0.78 -9.15 -2.57
CA PHE A 125 -0.92 -7.73 -2.27
C PHE A 125 0.44 -7.08 -2.47
N ASN A 126 0.51 -6.07 -3.33
CA ASN A 126 1.76 -5.38 -3.65
C ASN A 126 1.81 -4.03 -2.94
N GLU A 127 3.00 -3.62 -2.54
CA GLU A 127 3.29 -2.32 -1.94
C GLU A 127 2.37 -2.01 -0.74
N VAL A 128 2.31 -2.94 0.21
CA VAL A 128 1.43 -2.89 1.39
C VAL A 128 2.07 -2.04 2.48
N GLU A 129 1.36 -1.00 2.93
CA GLU A 129 1.78 -0.18 4.06
C GLU A 129 1.23 -0.72 5.38
N ILE A 130 2.10 -0.85 6.39
CA ILE A 130 1.76 -1.31 7.74
C ILE A 130 2.22 -0.28 8.76
N LEU A 131 1.32 0.03 9.69
CA LEU A 131 1.61 0.88 10.84
C LEU A 131 2.05 0.02 12.03
N SER A 132 3.23 0.29 12.56
CA SER A 132 3.72 -0.29 13.80
C SER A 132 3.01 0.32 15.01
N LYS A 133 2.98 -0.41 16.14
CA LYS A 133 2.50 0.09 17.44
C LYS A 133 3.17 1.39 17.89
N ASN A 134 4.40 1.64 17.43
CA ASN A 134 5.16 2.85 17.75
C ASN A 134 4.79 4.05 16.86
N GLY A 135 3.89 3.87 15.89
CA GLY A 135 3.50 4.91 14.93
C GLY A 135 4.38 4.99 13.68
N ASP A 136 5.38 4.12 13.55
CA ASP A 136 6.21 4.01 12.35
C ASP A 136 5.47 3.33 11.20
N THR A 137 5.58 3.87 9.99
CA THR A 137 5.04 3.24 8.77
C THR A 137 6.11 2.45 8.04
N TYR A 138 5.80 1.21 7.69
CA TYR A 138 6.63 0.33 6.90
C TYR A 138 5.92 -0.03 5.60
N ARG A 139 6.68 -0.25 4.54
CA ARG A 139 6.15 -0.62 3.23
C ARG A 139 6.76 -1.95 2.79
N LEU A 140 5.89 -2.93 2.61
CA LEU A 140 6.22 -4.27 2.14
C LEU A 140 6.04 -4.32 0.63
N ASP A 141 7.03 -4.83 -0.11
CA ASP A 141 6.92 -4.86 -1.56
C ASP A 141 5.83 -5.83 -2.04
N ARG A 142 5.77 -7.02 -1.42
CA ARG A 142 4.72 -7.99 -1.72
C ARG A 142 4.40 -8.90 -0.53
N VAL A 143 3.12 -9.19 -0.37
CA VAL A 143 2.60 -10.21 0.55
C VAL A 143 1.77 -11.20 -0.27
N VAL A 144 2.04 -12.50 -0.11
CA VAL A 144 1.33 -13.57 -0.84
C VAL A 144 0.71 -14.55 0.15
N GLU A 145 -0.61 -14.70 0.09
CA GLU A 145 -1.33 -15.70 0.88
C GLU A 145 -1.39 -17.03 0.10
N MET A 146 -0.71 -18.06 0.62
CA MET A 146 -0.62 -19.37 0.01
C MET A 146 -1.44 -20.40 0.80
N GLY A 147 -2.67 -20.66 0.33
CA GLY A 147 -3.59 -21.55 1.04
C GLY A 147 -4.08 -20.93 2.36
N ASP A 148 -4.54 -21.78 3.27
CA ASP A 148 -5.33 -21.29 4.42
C ASP A 148 -4.46 -20.74 5.56
N ASN A 149 -3.22 -21.22 5.71
CA ASN A 149 -2.42 -20.95 6.92
C ASN A 149 -0.99 -20.45 6.66
N LEU A 150 -0.66 -20.02 5.45
CA LEU A 150 0.70 -19.61 5.10
C LEU A 150 0.72 -18.28 4.34
N ILE A 151 1.53 -17.34 4.83
CA ILE A 151 1.77 -16.05 4.20
C ILE A 151 3.27 -15.89 3.93
N TYR A 152 3.60 -15.46 2.73
CA TYR A 152 4.96 -15.04 2.40
C TYR A 152 5.02 -13.52 2.31
N VAL A 153 5.96 -12.92 3.03
CA VAL A 153 6.38 -11.55 2.80
C VAL A 153 7.63 -11.56 1.94
N ILE A 154 7.61 -10.75 0.88
CA ILE A 154 8.62 -10.72 -0.16
C ILE A 154 9.13 -9.30 -0.29
N ASP A 155 10.45 -9.17 -0.34
CA ASP A 155 11.15 -7.92 -0.54
C ASP A 155 12.13 -8.06 -1.72
N TYR A 156 12.07 -7.11 -2.65
CA TYR A 156 12.88 -7.11 -3.86
C TYR A 156 14.13 -6.28 -3.63
N LYS A 157 15.29 -6.85 -3.95
CA LYS A 157 16.58 -6.15 -3.84
C LYS A 157 17.30 -6.12 -5.17
N THR A 158 17.76 -4.93 -5.52
CA THR A 158 18.69 -4.67 -6.63
C THR A 158 20.10 -4.56 -6.08
N GLY A 159 21.08 -5.12 -6.79
CA GLY A 159 22.48 -5.14 -6.37
C GLY A 159 22.85 -6.18 -5.30
N GLU A 160 23.77 -5.80 -4.42
CA GLU A 160 24.49 -6.73 -3.53
C GLU A 160 23.68 -7.18 -2.31
N ILE A 161 24.02 -8.37 -1.81
CA ILE A 161 23.48 -8.97 -0.58
C ILE A 161 23.98 -8.19 0.64
N ARG A 162 23.06 -7.86 1.56
CA ARG A 162 23.39 -7.16 2.82
C ARG A 162 22.63 -7.77 3.99
N ASP A 163 23.30 -7.94 5.13
CA ASP A 163 22.70 -8.46 6.36
C ASP A 163 21.56 -7.57 6.90
N SER A 164 21.58 -6.28 6.56
CA SER A 164 20.49 -5.35 6.90
C SER A 164 19.14 -5.78 6.31
N TYR A 165 19.14 -6.48 5.17
CA TYR A 165 17.91 -6.95 4.54
C TYR A 165 17.30 -8.12 5.31
N LEU A 166 18.11 -8.97 5.94
CA LEU A 166 17.64 -10.05 6.82
C LEU A 166 16.90 -9.48 8.04
N LYS A 167 17.46 -8.43 8.65
CA LYS A 167 16.81 -7.76 9.79
C LYS A 167 15.49 -7.09 9.39
N GLN A 168 15.43 -6.53 8.17
CA GLN A 168 14.24 -5.89 7.64
C GLN A 168 13.10 -6.91 7.46
N ILE A 169 13.37 -8.05 6.81
CA ILE A 169 12.34 -9.06 6.57
C ILE A 169 11.88 -9.74 7.87
N ASP A 170 12.78 -9.92 8.85
CA ASP A 170 12.40 -10.40 10.18
C ASP A 170 11.48 -9.44 10.91
N ASN A 171 11.72 -8.13 10.77
CA ASN A 171 10.82 -7.12 11.32
C ASN A 171 9.43 -7.21 10.66
N TYR A 172 9.40 -7.40 9.33
CA TYR A 172 8.15 -7.57 8.59
C TYR A 172 7.38 -8.82 9.03
N LYS A 173 8.07 -9.96 9.23
CA LYS A 173 7.46 -11.18 9.75
C LYS A 173 6.81 -10.94 11.11
N LYS A 174 7.50 -10.27 12.03
CA LYS A 174 6.96 -9.92 13.36
C LYS A 174 5.72 -9.06 13.23
N MET A 175 5.75 -7.99 12.44
CA MET A 175 4.61 -7.11 12.24
C MET A 175 3.40 -7.85 11.65
N LEU A 176 3.62 -8.70 10.64
CA LEU A 176 2.54 -9.48 10.03
C LEU A 176 1.97 -10.54 10.98
N SER A 177 2.79 -11.11 11.86
CA SER A 177 2.32 -12.07 12.88
C SER A 177 1.41 -11.45 13.93
N GLU A 178 1.45 -10.12 14.11
CA GLU A 178 0.51 -9.41 14.98
C GLU A 178 -0.85 -9.18 14.32
N ILE A 179 -0.91 -9.22 12.98
CA ILE A 179 -2.12 -8.96 12.18
C ILE A 179 -2.79 -10.27 11.79
N TYR A 180 -2.00 -11.26 11.39
CA TYR A 180 -2.47 -12.55 10.88
C TYR A 180 -2.19 -13.67 11.88
N LEU A 181 -3.21 -14.50 12.12
CA LEU A 181 -3.08 -15.75 12.87
C LEU A 181 -2.62 -16.91 11.95
N LYS A 182 -1.56 -16.70 11.16
CA LYS A 182 -1.03 -17.64 10.16
C LYS A 182 0.50 -17.76 10.26
N GLU A 183 1.07 -18.82 9.68
CA GLU A 183 2.53 -18.94 9.55
C GLU A 183 3.05 -17.89 8.57
N ILE A 184 4.05 -17.08 8.98
CA ILE A 184 4.65 -16.04 8.14
C ILE A 184 6.09 -16.43 7.78
N LYS A 185 6.38 -16.46 6.48
CA LYS A 185 7.73 -16.71 5.94
C LYS A 185 8.27 -15.48 5.24
N GLY A 186 9.56 -15.21 5.39
CA GLY A 186 10.25 -14.10 4.75
C GLY A 186 11.01 -14.56 3.52
N VAL A 187 10.98 -13.80 2.44
CA VAL A 187 11.75 -14.09 1.24
C VAL A 187 12.35 -12.80 0.70
N ILE A 188 13.65 -12.84 0.40
CA ILE A 188 14.32 -11.77 -0.31
C ILE A 188 14.59 -12.26 -1.73
N ILE A 189 14.16 -11.48 -2.71
CA ILE A 189 14.39 -11.78 -4.13
C ILE A 189 15.42 -10.79 -4.67
N TYR A 190 16.59 -11.32 -5.01
CA TYR A 190 17.65 -10.57 -5.68
C TYR A 190 17.41 -10.62 -7.18
N VAL A 191 16.79 -9.57 -7.71
CA VAL A 191 16.31 -9.53 -9.11
C VAL A 191 17.45 -9.54 -10.12
N ASP A 192 18.64 -9.10 -9.73
CA ASP A 192 19.84 -9.08 -10.59
C ASP A 192 20.60 -10.40 -10.56
N LEU A 193 20.52 -11.11 -9.43
CA LEU A 193 21.20 -12.37 -9.22
C LEU A 193 20.32 -13.58 -9.58
N ASN A 194 19.03 -13.36 -9.86
CA ASN A 194 18.05 -14.41 -10.09
C ASN A 194 17.98 -15.42 -8.94
N GLN A 195 18.23 -14.94 -7.71
CA GLN A 195 18.35 -15.75 -6.50
C GLN A 195 17.30 -15.34 -5.46
N THR A 196 16.93 -16.31 -4.63
CA THR A 196 15.97 -16.13 -3.54
C THR A 196 16.59 -16.63 -2.24
N ILE A 197 16.46 -15.85 -1.16
CA ILE A 197 16.83 -16.27 0.20
C ILE A 197 15.52 -16.35 1.01
N GLU A 198 15.21 -17.53 1.56
CA GLU A 198 14.04 -17.77 2.41
C GLU A 198 14.47 -17.79 3.88
N ILE A 199 13.72 -17.11 4.75
CA ILE A 199 14.03 -16.80 6.16
C ILE A 199 12.83 -17.10 7.05
#